data_AF-A0AAV2RFU6-F1
#
_entry.id   AF-A0AAV2RFU6-F1
#
_cell.length_a   1.000
_cell.length_b   1.000
_cell.length_c   1.000
_cell.angle_alpha   90.00
_cell.angle_beta   90.00
_cell.angle_gamma   90.00
#
_symmetry.space_group_name_H-M   'P 1'
#
loop_
_entity.id
_entity.type
_entity.pdbx_description
1 polymer ?
#
loop_
_entity_poly.entity_id
_entity_poly.type
_entity_poly.pdbx_seq_one_letter_code
_entity_poly.pdbx_strand_id
1 'polypeptide(L)'
;MTLRRFERLAHADSRKCGIRNYLENLISQTSRKHALIQCLVDSSVFEPSDYEYGSGLLQRAPKHTWFSFSPYALEGLTQTDSGMSCSVCSSAASDAIAPWQRLASAVPIQSPTVLYPSTQHGAHQTRHPIPHLNNSAYNAPRYNMYMLAKNHISGFFQLGNPRGNENPFLLTFGILGFRWHNHIARYIKLKNPSWTGEHIFNEARKWVIATQQALIMYDWLPKYIRDQPNVYNGYIPTTNPQIAHIFQSAAMRFGHTMVTQGVHLKNRSADGCDSNGFARTCNSFWRSHEWFKNDTANFERFLMGLSSQSTEKEDSKIVEDLRGSLFGPLEFSRRDLMAINIQRARDHGLPDYNTARRHYGLEPLISLDPAHFKKITNAPDVVPVTEVLEKLKNLYNDNPDKVDVWAGGLLETNKGPGQLFKRVIKDQFERIRDGDRFWFENNKSNMFSAEERQRLKQVKIIDLVLSVTNLIVNEDIQADPFLAVNKKDNE
;
A
#
# COMPACT_ATOMS: atom_id res chain seq x y z
N MET A 1 23.10 8.02 -45.56
CA MET A 1 22.08 8.81 -46.29
C MET A 1 20.71 8.56 -45.67
N THR A 2 20.59 8.65 -44.35
CA THR A 2 20.44 9.84 -43.49
C THR A 2 19.01 10.41 -43.52
N LEU A 3 18.26 10.03 -42.48
CA LEU A 3 17.29 10.72 -41.62
C LEU A 3 16.82 12.18 -41.89
N ARG A 4 17.26 12.90 -42.92
CA ARG A 4 16.92 14.33 -43.16
C ARG A 4 15.78 14.57 -44.16
N ARG A 5 15.05 13.53 -44.58
CA ARG A 5 13.91 13.66 -45.51
C ARG A 5 12.53 13.55 -44.84
N PHE A 6 12.45 13.09 -43.60
CA PHE A 6 11.19 13.03 -42.84
C PHE A 6 10.84 14.35 -42.11
N GLU A 7 11.81 15.21 -41.83
CA GLU A 7 11.58 16.48 -41.12
C GLU A 7 11.07 17.63 -42.00
N ARG A 8 10.98 17.47 -43.34
CA ARG A 8 10.57 18.56 -44.25
C ARG A 8 9.11 18.56 -44.70
N LEU A 9 8.30 17.59 -44.28
CA LEU A 9 6.85 17.59 -44.58
C LEU A 9 5.98 18.04 -43.40
N ALA A 10 6.58 18.36 -42.25
CA ALA A 10 5.86 18.84 -41.06
C ALA A 10 5.72 20.38 -40.98
N HIS A 11 6.24 21.12 -41.98
CA HIS A 11 6.14 22.58 -42.06
C HIS A 11 5.53 23.01 -43.39
N ALA A 12 4.24 22.76 -43.59
CA ALA A 12 3.42 23.54 -44.51
C ALA A 12 1.92 23.36 -44.23
N ASP A 13 1.31 24.48 -43.85
CA ASP A 13 -0.10 24.84 -44.03
C ASP A 13 -1.18 24.14 -43.19
N SER A 14 -1.44 24.75 -42.04
CA SER A 14 -2.69 24.72 -41.32
C SER A 14 -3.83 25.34 -42.14
N ARG A 15 -4.62 24.54 -42.88
CA ARG A 15 -5.97 24.99 -43.30
C ARG A 15 -7.03 23.90 -43.12
N LYS A 16 -8.11 24.33 -42.45
CA LYS A 16 -9.30 23.60 -42.04
C LYS A 16 -9.99 22.89 -43.22
N CYS A 17 -10.68 21.77 -42.92
CA CYS A 17 -11.59 20.98 -43.77
C CYS A 17 -11.08 19.76 -44.58
N GLY A 18 -9.84 19.26 -44.38
CA GLY A 18 -9.39 18.02 -45.06
C GLY A 18 -9.48 16.71 -44.26
N ILE A 19 -9.56 16.77 -42.93
CA ILE A 19 -9.29 15.61 -42.06
C ILE A 19 -10.47 14.62 -41.98
N ARG A 20 -11.72 15.05 -42.20
CA ARG A 20 -12.89 14.15 -42.06
C ARG A 20 -12.98 13.11 -43.19
N ASN A 21 -12.79 13.54 -44.44
CA ASN A 21 -12.84 12.63 -45.61
C ASN A 21 -11.58 11.77 -45.75
N TYR A 22 -10.44 12.20 -45.20
CA TYR A 22 -9.23 11.38 -45.17
C TYR A 22 -9.32 10.30 -44.07
N LEU A 23 -9.94 10.62 -42.92
CA LEU A 23 -10.19 9.64 -41.86
C LEU A 23 -11.26 8.61 -42.26
N GLU A 24 -12.32 9.00 -42.96
CA GLU A 24 -13.37 8.06 -43.41
C GLU A 24 -12.85 7.02 -44.41
N ASN A 25 -11.90 7.38 -45.28
CA ASN A 25 -11.26 6.42 -46.20
C ASN A 25 -10.15 5.55 -45.57
N LEU A 26 -9.69 5.87 -44.35
CA LEU A 26 -8.63 5.15 -43.63
C LEU A 26 -9.14 4.07 -42.65
N ILE A 27 -10.47 3.93 -42.55
CA ILE A 27 -11.19 3.02 -41.65
C ILE A 27 -11.20 1.55 -42.12
N SER A 28 -10.67 1.22 -43.31
CA SER A 28 -10.84 -0.12 -43.92
C SER A 28 -9.76 -1.19 -43.67
N GLN A 29 -8.80 -1.03 -42.74
CA GLN A 29 -7.78 -2.09 -42.49
C GLN A 29 -7.51 -2.35 -41.00
N THR A 30 -7.97 -3.51 -40.53
CA THR A 30 -8.13 -3.94 -39.14
C THR A 30 -7.09 -5.00 -38.71
N SER A 31 -6.34 -4.69 -37.65
CA SER A 31 -5.71 -5.60 -36.64
C SER A 31 -4.51 -4.89 -35.99
N ARG A 32 -3.53 -4.44 -36.78
CA ARG A 32 -2.32 -3.74 -36.27
C ARG A 32 -2.59 -2.35 -35.70
N LYS A 33 -3.62 -1.63 -36.20
CA LYS A 33 -4.02 -0.32 -35.66
C LYS A 33 -4.74 -0.41 -34.31
N HIS A 34 -5.49 -1.49 -34.04
CA HIS A 34 -6.13 -1.70 -32.73
C HIS A 34 -5.07 -1.95 -31.66
N ALA A 35 -4.04 -2.75 -31.95
CA ALA A 35 -2.92 -2.94 -31.04
C ALA A 35 -2.15 -1.64 -30.78
N LEU A 36 -1.91 -0.82 -31.81
CA LEU A 36 -1.20 0.45 -31.64
C LEU A 36 -2.02 1.49 -30.86
N ILE A 37 -3.33 1.60 -31.12
CA ILE A 37 -4.24 2.49 -30.37
C ILE A 37 -4.41 1.98 -28.93
N GLN A 38 -4.55 0.67 -28.73
CA GLN A 38 -4.58 0.08 -27.39
C GLN A 38 -3.26 0.34 -26.66
N CYS A 39 -2.09 0.17 -27.29
CA CYS A 39 -0.81 0.51 -26.69
C CYS A 39 -0.70 2.01 -26.33
N LEU A 40 -1.22 2.90 -27.17
CA LEU A 40 -1.21 4.34 -26.90
C LEU A 40 -2.15 4.71 -25.74
N VAL A 41 -3.36 4.14 -25.70
CA VAL A 41 -4.32 4.30 -24.59
C VAL A 41 -3.81 3.65 -23.31
N ASP A 42 -3.18 2.49 -23.39
CA ASP A 42 -2.56 1.82 -22.25
C ASP A 42 -1.39 2.66 -21.73
N SER A 43 -0.58 3.27 -22.61
CA SER A 43 0.55 4.11 -22.21
C SER A 43 0.14 5.45 -21.58
N SER A 44 -1.04 6.00 -21.91
CA SER A 44 -1.54 7.22 -21.27
C SER A 44 -2.23 6.95 -19.92
N VAL A 45 -2.61 5.70 -19.65
CA VAL A 45 -3.30 5.28 -18.42
C VAL A 45 -2.38 4.49 -17.46
N PHE A 46 -1.38 3.79 -17.98
CA PHE A 46 -0.51 2.89 -17.24
C PHE A 46 0.95 2.96 -17.73
N GLU A 47 1.85 3.28 -16.81
CA GLU A 47 3.28 3.11 -17.02
C GLU A 47 3.77 1.80 -16.39
N PRO A 48 4.61 1.03 -17.12
CA PRO A 48 5.34 -0.12 -16.58
C PRO A 48 6.10 0.20 -15.30
N SER A 49 6.29 -0.81 -14.45
CA SER A 49 7.11 -0.66 -13.24
C SER A 49 8.60 -0.51 -13.55
N ASP A 50 9.39 -0.14 -12.53
CA ASP A 50 10.85 -0.25 -12.60
C ASP A 50 11.28 -1.73 -12.63
N TYR A 51 12.31 -2.04 -13.42
CA TYR A 51 12.83 -3.40 -13.62
C TYR A 51 14.29 -3.51 -13.20
N GLU A 52 14.70 -4.71 -12.76
CA GLU A 52 16.08 -5.01 -12.42
C GLU A 52 16.98 -4.86 -13.64
N TYR A 53 18.06 -4.09 -13.47
CA TYR A 53 19.05 -3.84 -14.52
C TYR A 53 19.76 -5.14 -14.90
N GLY A 54 19.72 -5.51 -16.18
CA GLY A 54 20.28 -6.76 -16.70
C GLY A 54 19.28 -7.92 -16.83
N SER A 55 18.06 -7.77 -16.30
CA SER A 55 16.94 -8.68 -16.58
C SER A 55 16.21 -8.31 -17.88
N GLY A 56 15.53 -9.27 -18.51
CA GLY A 56 14.68 -9.01 -19.67
C GLY A 56 15.37 -8.83 -21.02
N LEU A 57 16.68 -9.09 -21.10
CA LEU A 57 17.47 -9.01 -22.33
C LEU A 57 17.55 -10.35 -23.08
N LEU A 58 17.29 -11.47 -22.38
CA LEU A 58 17.39 -12.82 -22.92
C LEU A 58 16.18 -13.65 -22.47
N GLN A 59 15.76 -14.62 -23.28
CA GLN A 59 14.63 -15.50 -22.93
C GLN A 59 14.86 -16.31 -21.65
N ARG A 60 16.13 -16.65 -21.35
CA ARG A 60 16.52 -17.38 -20.12
C ARG A 60 16.65 -16.46 -18.89
N ALA A 61 16.59 -15.15 -19.09
CA ALA A 61 16.63 -14.14 -18.03
C ALA A 61 15.49 -13.14 -18.28
N PRO A 62 14.22 -13.54 -18.05
CA PRO A 62 13.07 -12.70 -18.28
C PRO A 62 13.12 -11.43 -17.41
N LYS A 63 12.26 -10.45 -17.70
CA LYS A 63 12.20 -9.21 -16.91
C LYS A 63 11.81 -9.52 -15.48
N HIS A 64 12.55 -8.97 -14.52
CA HIS A 64 12.19 -9.02 -13.10
C HIS A 64 11.91 -7.61 -12.60
N THR A 65 10.74 -7.38 -12.01
CA THR A 65 10.41 -6.08 -11.43
C THR A 65 11.29 -5.79 -10.23
N TRP A 66 11.82 -4.57 -10.15
CA TRP A 66 12.58 -4.08 -9.02
C TRP A 66 11.66 -3.71 -7.86
N PHE A 67 11.93 -4.24 -6.68
CA PHE A 67 11.21 -3.84 -5.48
C PHE A 67 11.89 -2.62 -4.86
N SER A 68 11.18 -1.48 -4.85
CA SER A 68 11.74 -0.19 -4.42
C SER A 68 11.95 -0.06 -2.90
N PHE A 69 11.55 -1.08 -2.12
CA PHE A 69 11.63 -1.09 -0.66
C PHE A 69 12.41 -2.30 -0.14
N SER A 70 12.85 -2.28 1.12
CA SER A 70 13.49 -3.46 1.72
C SER A 70 12.44 -4.56 2.00
N PRO A 71 12.69 -5.83 1.64
CA PRO A 71 11.77 -6.94 1.92
C PRO A 71 11.64 -7.23 3.43
N TYR A 72 12.63 -6.83 4.23
CA TYR A 72 12.65 -6.94 5.69
C TYR A 72 11.98 -5.75 6.38
N ALA A 73 11.82 -4.65 5.65
CA ALA A 73 11.23 -3.42 6.16
C ALA A 73 9.71 -3.54 6.17
N LEU A 74 9.20 -4.20 7.21
CA LEU A 74 7.90 -3.79 7.76
C LEU A 74 7.96 -2.29 8.16
N GLU A 75 9.17 -1.74 8.40
CA GLU A 75 9.49 -0.33 8.71
C GLU A 75 8.90 0.74 7.79
N GLY A 76 8.53 0.41 6.54
CA GLY A 76 8.32 1.40 5.48
C GLY A 76 7.41 2.57 5.87
N LEU A 77 6.42 2.40 6.74
CA LEU A 77 5.53 3.49 7.18
C LEU A 77 6.16 4.50 8.17
N THR A 78 7.23 4.12 8.86
CA THR A 78 7.81 4.89 9.98
C THR A 78 9.22 5.37 9.69
N GLN A 79 10.04 4.56 9.02
CA GLN A 79 11.43 4.85 8.70
C GLN A 79 11.78 4.35 7.29
N THR A 80 12.79 4.98 6.70
CA THR A 80 13.11 4.84 5.26
C THR A 80 14.16 3.76 5.02
N ASP A 81 14.21 3.18 3.82
CA ASP A 81 15.13 2.08 3.49
C ASP A 81 16.59 2.46 3.20
N SER A 82 16.96 3.74 3.33
CA SER A 82 18.35 4.18 3.11
C SER A 82 18.88 4.97 4.28
N GLY A 83 20.17 4.78 4.63
CA GLY A 83 20.82 5.53 5.71
C GLY A 83 20.71 7.04 5.51
N MET A 84 20.83 7.54 4.28
CA MET A 84 20.65 8.97 3.97
C MET A 84 19.22 9.45 4.19
N SER A 85 18.21 8.69 3.78
CA SER A 85 16.82 9.06 3.98
C SER A 85 16.42 8.94 5.46
N CYS A 86 17.04 8.00 6.19
CA CYS A 86 16.97 7.93 7.65
C CYS A 86 17.54 9.21 8.23
N SER A 87 18.71 9.69 7.81
CA SER A 87 19.29 10.97 8.26
C SER A 87 18.44 12.20 7.95
N VAL A 88 17.62 12.19 6.90
CA VAL A 88 16.65 13.29 6.70
C VAL A 88 15.43 13.13 7.61
N CYS A 89 15.00 11.90 7.88
CA CYS A 89 14.00 11.58 8.89
C CYS A 89 14.55 11.62 10.34
N SER A 90 15.85 11.69 10.53
CA SER A 90 16.56 11.67 11.82
C SER A 90 17.72 12.65 11.70
N SER A 91 17.45 13.91 12.02
CA SER A 91 18.43 15.01 11.95
C SER A 91 19.82 14.62 12.46
N ALA A 92 20.85 15.05 11.75
CA ALA A 92 22.26 14.93 12.12
C ALA A 92 22.93 16.31 12.05
N ALA A 93 23.15 16.91 13.23
CA ALA A 93 24.05 18.02 13.53
C ALA A 93 23.60 19.46 13.19
N SER A 94 23.98 20.33 14.14
CA SER A 94 23.98 21.80 14.19
C SER A 94 23.40 22.57 12.99
N ASP A 95 22.36 23.36 13.30
CA ASP A 95 21.91 24.52 12.53
C ASP A 95 21.20 24.28 11.18
N ALA A 96 20.14 23.45 11.16
CA ALA A 96 18.97 23.64 10.28
C ALA A 96 17.79 22.72 10.68
N ILE A 97 16.58 23.11 10.28
CA ILE A 97 15.28 22.73 10.88
C ILE A 97 14.73 21.37 10.40
N ALA A 98 14.55 20.40 11.31
CA ALA A 98 13.51 19.35 11.36
C ALA A 98 13.46 18.70 12.78
N PRO A 99 12.31 18.20 13.28
CA PRO A 99 12.04 18.11 14.73
C PRO A 99 12.65 16.91 15.48
N TRP A 100 13.40 16.02 14.82
CA TRP A 100 13.87 14.78 15.44
C TRP A 100 15.07 14.95 16.41
N GLN A 101 15.93 15.97 16.25
CA GLN A 101 17.04 16.30 17.18
C GLN A 101 16.72 17.43 18.16
N ARG A 102 15.61 18.17 18.02
CA ARG A 102 15.26 19.18 19.04
C ARG A 102 15.00 18.55 20.43
N LEU A 103 14.84 17.23 20.49
CA LEU A 103 14.77 16.46 21.73
C LEU A 103 16.15 16.15 22.36
N ALA A 104 17.25 16.32 21.63
CA ALA A 104 18.60 15.96 22.09
C ALA A 104 19.52 17.17 22.35
N SER A 105 19.26 18.35 21.78
CA SER A 105 20.05 19.55 22.03
C SER A 105 19.19 20.82 22.11
N ALA A 106 19.06 21.35 23.32
CA ALA A 106 18.68 22.74 23.64
C ALA A 106 17.21 23.19 23.47
N VAL A 107 16.21 22.36 23.82
CA VAL A 107 14.87 22.84 24.22
C VAL A 107 14.49 22.19 25.54
N PRO A 108 13.93 22.91 26.54
CA PRO A 108 13.42 22.27 27.76
C PRO A 108 12.44 21.16 27.39
N ILE A 109 12.73 19.93 27.81
CA ILE A 109 11.98 18.68 27.56
C ILE A 109 10.69 18.66 28.42
N GLN A 110 9.98 19.79 28.44
CA GLN A 110 8.67 19.98 29.07
C GLN A 110 7.60 20.41 28.05
N SER A 111 7.92 20.49 26.74
CA SER A 111 6.93 20.86 25.72
C SER A 111 6.18 19.61 25.21
N PRO A 112 4.85 19.51 25.37
CA PRO A 112 4.01 18.38 24.91
C PRO A 112 3.92 18.18 23.37
N THR A 113 4.75 18.84 22.56
CA THR A 113 4.21 19.56 21.39
C THR A 113 4.62 19.03 20.01
N VAL A 114 5.48 18.01 19.89
CA VAL A 114 5.78 17.40 18.58
C VAL A 114 4.90 16.17 18.35
N LEU A 115 3.69 16.44 17.86
CA LEU A 115 2.66 15.45 17.59
C LEU A 115 2.68 14.91 16.15
N TYR A 116 3.42 15.57 15.25
CA TYR A 116 3.45 15.27 13.81
C TYR A 116 4.88 15.34 13.24
N PRO A 117 5.18 14.59 12.16
CA PRO A 117 6.46 14.72 11.44
C PRO A 117 6.68 16.12 10.84
N SER A 118 7.92 16.42 10.44
CA SER A 118 8.23 17.61 9.64
C SER A 118 7.45 17.63 8.34
N THR A 119 7.17 18.83 7.84
CA THR A 119 6.66 19.03 6.48
C THR A 119 7.81 19.07 5.48
N GLN A 120 7.61 18.50 4.30
CA GLN A 120 8.57 18.63 3.21
C GLN A 120 8.74 20.11 2.80
N HIS A 121 9.99 20.54 2.63
CA HIS A 121 10.36 21.86 2.12
C HIS A 121 11.26 21.66 0.89
N GLY A 122 10.75 22.00 -0.31
CA GLY A 122 11.52 21.99 -1.55
C GLY A 122 11.49 20.67 -2.33
N ALA A 123 11.92 20.74 -3.59
CA ALA A 123 11.78 19.69 -4.62
C ALA A 123 12.72 18.47 -4.48
N HIS A 124 13.50 18.38 -3.41
CA HIS A 124 14.58 17.40 -3.30
C HIS A 124 14.26 16.33 -2.26
N GLN A 125 13.39 15.36 -2.60
CA GLN A 125 13.41 14.05 -1.95
C GLN A 125 12.58 12.94 -2.58
N THR A 126 11.83 13.19 -3.65
CA THR A 126 11.22 12.09 -4.40
C THR A 126 12.27 11.52 -5.37
N ARG A 127 12.80 10.32 -5.10
CA ARG A 127 13.53 9.53 -6.11
C ARG A 127 12.66 9.10 -7.30
N HIS A 128 11.38 9.44 -7.28
CA HIS A 128 10.52 9.49 -8.46
C HIS A 128 10.34 10.95 -8.87
N PRO A 129 11.04 11.44 -9.90
CA PRO A 129 10.63 12.68 -10.54
C PRO A 129 9.23 12.46 -11.12
N ILE A 130 8.27 13.30 -10.74
CA ILE A 130 6.99 13.40 -11.45
C ILE A 130 7.35 13.82 -12.88
N PRO A 131 6.93 13.10 -13.95
CA PRO A 131 7.35 13.41 -15.31
C PRO A 131 6.96 14.84 -15.68
N HIS A 132 7.97 15.72 -15.81
CA HIS A 132 7.78 17.07 -16.30
C HIS A 132 7.50 17.00 -17.81
N LEU A 133 6.24 17.13 -18.22
CA LEU A 133 5.88 17.45 -19.60
C LEU A 133 5.41 18.90 -19.64
N ASN A 134 6.19 19.73 -20.34
CA ASN A 134 5.85 21.11 -20.66
C ASN A 134 4.70 21.11 -21.67
N ASN A 135 3.46 21.30 -21.22
CA ASN A 135 2.40 21.77 -22.11
C ASN A 135 1.43 22.69 -21.37
N SER A 136 1.52 23.97 -21.70
CA SER A 136 0.74 25.08 -21.14
C SER A 136 -0.50 25.35 -21.99
N ALA A 137 -1.45 24.41 -22.03
CA ALA A 137 -2.68 24.65 -22.80
C ALA A 137 -3.86 23.75 -22.42
N TYR A 138 -4.22 23.55 -21.15
CA TYR A 138 -5.55 23.01 -20.80
C TYR A 138 -6.04 23.55 -19.45
N ASN A 139 -6.98 24.49 -19.50
CA ASN A 139 -7.76 24.94 -18.35
C ASN A 139 -8.98 24.00 -18.18
N ALA A 140 -8.86 23.04 -17.28
CA ALA A 140 -9.96 22.20 -16.77
C ALA A 140 -9.73 21.90 -15.28
N PRO A 141 -10.79 21.65 -14.47
CA PRO A 141 -10.77 21.89 -13.03
C PRO A 141 -9.90 20.91 -12.21
N ARG A 142 -8.92 21.50 -11.51
CA ARG A 142 -8.32 21.14 -10.20
C ARG A 142 -8.32 19.68 -9.72
N TYR A 143 -7.80 18.70 -10.47
CA TYR A 143 -7.51 17.36 -9.91
C TYR A 143 -6.31 16.70 -10.57
N ASN A 144 -5.14 17.32 -10.51
CA ASN A 144 -3.96 16.79 -11.20
C ASN A 144 -2.79 16.61 -10.22
N MET A 145 -2.16 15.43 -10.22
CA MET A 145 -0.86 15.21 -9.60
C MET A 145 0.20 16.17 -10.18
N TYR A 146 -0.03 16.65 -11.41
CA TYR A 146 0.70 17.75 -12.05
C TYR A 146 0.59 19.12 -11.36
N MET A 147 -0.51 19.42 -10.66
CA MET A 147 -0.66 20.69 -9.94
C MET A 147 0.09 20.67 -8.59
N LEU A 148 0.29 19.48 -7.99
CA LEU A 148 1.18 19.29 -6.84
C LEU A 148 2.67 19.45 -7.22
N ALA A 149 3.02 19.31 -8.50
CA ALA A 149 4.36 19.61 -9.00
C ALA A 149 4.55 21.10 -9.34
N LYS A 150 3.47 21.83 -9.69
CA LYS A 150 3.50 23.27 -10.01
C LYS A 150 3.40 24.17 -8.78
N ASN A 151 2.64 23.77 -7.77
CA ASN A 151 2.64 24.42 -6.46
C ASN A 151 3.73 23.74 -5.64
N HIS A 152 4.68 24.50 -5.10
CA HIS A 152 5.73 23.98 -4.22
C HIS A 152 5.24 22.85 -3.32
N ILE A 153 5.95 21.73 -3.30
CA ILE A 153 5.80 20.59 -2.38
C ILE A 153 5.86 21.12 -0.94
N SER A 154 4.75 21.67 -0.47
CA SER A 154 4.61 22.39 0.78
C SER A 154 3.29 21.90 1.36
N GLY A 155 3.37 21.03 2.37
CA GLY A 155 2.15 20.32 2.78
C GLY A 155 2.42 18.98 3.41
N PHE A 156 3.05 18.09 2.65
CA PHE A 156 3.18 16.68 3.01
C PHE A 156 4.06 16.45 4.22
N PHE A 157 3.66 15.47 5.04
CA PHE A 157 4.49 14.99 6.13
C PHE A 157 5.62 14.12 5.58
N GLN A 158 6.79 14.25 6.17
CA GLN A 158 7.94 13.44 5.85
C GLN A 158 7.85 12.11 6.60
N LEU A 159 7.80 11.01 5.84
CA LEU A 159 7.63 9.65 6.36
C LEU A 159 8.64 8.71 5.70
N GLY A 160 8.82 7.53 6.31
CA GLY A 160 9.56 6.41 5.74
C GLY A 160 9.13 6.06 4.31
N ASN A 161 7.81 6.05 4.11
CA ASN A 161 7.19 5.66 2.86
C ASN A 161 6.91 6.91 2.03
N PRO A 162 7.42 7.01 0.79
CA PRO A 162 7.11 8.13 -0.09
C PRO A 162 5.62 8.23 -0.44
N ARG A 163 4.86 7.13 -0.30
CA ARG A 163 3.41 7.08 -0.49
C ARG A 163 2.63 7.21 0.82
N GLY A 164 3.27 7.48 1.96
CA GLY A 164 2.60 7.60 3.26
C GLY A 164 1.55 8.72 3.33
N ASN A 165 1.57 9.66 2.38
CA ASN A 165 0.58 10.73 2.26
C ASN A 165 -0.53 10.43 1.23
N GLU A 166 -0.60 9.22 0.67
CA GLU A 166 -1.56 8.86 -0.39
C GLU A 166 -3.01 9.13 0.02
N ASN A 167 -3.39 8.84 1.25
CA ASN A 167 -4.72 9.12 1.80
C ASN A 167 -4.62 9.34 3.34
N PRO A 168 -5.58 10.03 3.98
CA PRO A 168 -5.50 10.34 5.41
C PRO A 168 -5.53 9.09 6.31
N PHE A 169 -6.08 7.97 5.85
CA PHE A 169 -6.15 6.73 6.61
C PHE A 169 -4.76 6.11 6.74
N LEU A 170 -4.03 6.01 5.63
CA LEU A 170 -2.64 5.56 5.60
C LEU A 170 -1.74 6.51 6.41
N LEU A 171 -1.94 7.81 6.25
CA LEU A 171 -1.19 8.82 7.00
C LEU A 171 -1.43 8.71 8.52
N THR A 172 -2.64 8.31 8.95
CA THR A 172 -2.93 8.04 10.38
C THR A 172 -1.98 6.97 10.94
N PHE A 173 -1.75 5.87 10.22
CA PHE A 173 -0.77 4.85 10.64
C PHE A 173 0.67 5.35 10.61
N GLY A 174 1.03 6.20 9.65
CA GLY A 174 2.34 6.87 9.62
C GLY A 174 2.58 7.74 10.85
N ILE A 175 1.57 8.52 11.25
CA ILE A 175 1.61 9.36 12.46
C ILE A 175 1.63 8.49 13.73
N LEU A 176 0.86 7.40 13.77
CA LEU A 176 0.85 6.46 14.90
C LEU A 176 2.25 5.89 15.13
N GLY A 177 2.92 5.40 14.08
CA GLY A 177 4.26 4.86 14.18
C GLY A 177 5.32 5.92 14.51
N PHE A 178 5.18 7.15 13.99
CA PHE A 178 6.00 8.30 14.38
C PHE A 178 5.89 8.58 15.89
N ARG A 179 4.66 8.68 16.41
CA ARG A 179 4.43 8.97 17.83
C ARG A 179 4.89 7.82 18.71
N TRP A 180 4.73 6.58 18.26
CA TRP A 180 5.20 5.39 18.98
C TRP A 180 6.72 5.38 19.14
N HIS A 181 7.46 5.69 18.06
CA HIS A 181 8.92 5.83 18.15
C HIS A 181 9.32 6.90 19.17
N ASN A 182 8.68 8.07 19.14
CA ASN A 182 8.97 9.14 20.09
C ASN A 182 8.58 8.79 21.53
N HIS A 183 7.52 8.01 21.73
CA HIS A 183 7.15 7.50 23.05
C HIS A 183 8.26 6.60 23.62
N ILE A 184 8.72 5.63 22.83
CA ILE A 184 9.81 4.72 23.23
C ILE A 184 11.12 5.47 23.45
N ALA A 185 11.50 6.38 22.56
CA ALA A 185 12.72 7.19 22.69
C ALA A 185 12.73 8.02 23.99
N ARG A 186 11.58 8.62 24.37
CA ARG A 186 11.45 9.34 25.64
C ARG A 186 11.61 8.40 26.84
N TYR A 187 10.98 7.24 26.81
CA TYR A 187 11.11 6.23 27.87
C TYR A 187 12.58 5.79 28.04
N ILE A 188 13.28 5.53 26.94
CA ILE A 188 14.70 5.14 26.96
C ILE A 188 15.57 6.28 27.52
N LYS A 189 15.34 7.53 27.10
CA LYS A 189 16.09 8.70 27.64
C LYS A 189 15.90 8.85 29.14
N LEU A 190 14.66 8.67 29.63
CA LEU A 190 14.35 8.76 31.06
C LEU A 190 15.10 7.69 31.87
N LYS A 191 15.20 6.47 31.34
CA LYS A 191 15.95 5.38 31.98
C LYS A 191 17.45 5.50 31.81
N ASN A 192 17.92 6.16 30.75
CA ASN A 192 19.33 6.31 30.42
C ASN A 192 19.69 7.78 30.12
N PRO A 193 19.74 8.67 31.13
CA PRO A 193 19.94 10.10 30.92
C PRO A 193 21.29 10.47 30.29
N SER A 194 22.31 9.63 30.44
CA SER A 194 23.66 9.84 29.89
C SER A 194 23.80 9.43 28.43
N TRP A 195 22.84 8.70 27.85
CA TRP A 195 22.93 8.26 26.46
C TRP A 195 22.80 9.42 25.48
N THR A 196 23.55 9.32 24.38
CA THR A 196 23.51 10.26 23.26
C THR A 196 22.22 10.10 22.47
N GLY A 197 21.84 11.13 21.72
CA GLY A 197 20.65 11.08 20.85
C GLY A 197 20.70 9.93 19.85
N GLU A 198 21.87 9.66 19.27
CA GLU A 198 22.09 8.56 18.31
C GLU A 198 21.84 7.19 18.95
N HIS A 199 22.35 6.97 20.17
CA HIS A 199 22.14 5.71 20.87
C HIS A 199 20.64 5.51 21.19
N ILE A 200 19.98 6.56 21.69
CA ILE A 200 18.55 6.52 22.00
C ILE A 200 17.71 6.25 20.74
N PHE A 201 18.04 6.90 19.63
CA PHE A 201 17.34 6.70 18.36
C PHE A 201 17.44 5.25 17.89
N ASN A 202 18.65 4.69 17.86
CA ASN A 202 18.86 3.32 17.39
C ASN A 202 18.23 2.28 18.33
N GLU A 203 18.28 2.49 19.64
CA GLU A 203 17.60 1.61 20.59
C GLU A 203 16.07 1.72 20.43
N ALA A 204 15.52 2.93 20.31
CA ALA A 204 14.09 3.11 20.07
C ALA A 204 13.64 2.48 18.74
N ARG A 205 14.44 2.65 17.69
CA ARG A 205 14.21 2.01 16.38
C ARG A 205 14.13 0.49 16.51
N LYS A 206 15.08 -0.13 17.22
CA LYS A 206 15.10 -1.59 17.47
C LYS A 206 13.78 -2.07 18.09
N TRP A 207 13.29 -1.39 19.13
CA TRP A 207 12.02 -1.72 19.78
C TRP A 207 10.80 -1.49 18.89
N VAL A 208 10.78 -0.41 18.11
CA VAL A 208 9.70 -0.12 17.16
C VAL A 208 9.61 -1.20 16.08
N ILE A 209 10.74 -1.61 15.50
CA ILE A 209 10.81 -2.69 14.50
C ILE A 209 10.26 -3.98 15.08
N ALA A 210 10.75 -4.39 16.26
CA ALA A 210 10.31 -5.62 16.91
C ALA A 210 8.82 -5.61 17.24
N THR A 211 8.31 -4.46 17.71
CA THR A 211 6.88 -4.27 17.98
C THR A 211 6.06 -4.42 16.71
N GLN A 212 6.50 -3.83 15.60
CA GLN A 212 5.80 -3.89 14.32
C GLN A 212 5.83 -5.30 13.72
N GLN A 213 6.98 -5.99 13.78
CA GLN A 213 7.12 -7.39 13.40
C GLN A 213 6.13 -8.28 14.15
N ALA A 214 6.08 -8.16 15.48
CA ALA A 214 5.18 -8.94 16.32
C ALA A 214 3.71 -8.64 16.03
N LEU A 215 3.34 -7.36 15.94
CA LEU A 215 1.98 -6.92 15.64
C LEU A 215 1.50 -7.46 14.28
N ILE A 216 2.32 -7.33 13.24
CA ILE A 216 1.95 -7.79 11.91
C ILE A 216 1.79 -9.31 11.89
N MET A 217 2.73 -10.05 12.48
CA MET A 217 2.74 -11.51 12.41
C MET A 217 1.72 -12.19 13.32
N TYR A 218 1.50 -11.64 14.52
CA TYR A 218 0.72 -12.31 15.57
C TYR A 218 -0.59 -11.61 15.94
N ASP A 219 -0.80 -10.36 15.51
CA ASP A 219 -2.04 -9.65 15.75
C ASP A 219 -2.86 -9.44 14.47
N TRP A 220 -2.26 -8.87 13.43
CA TRP A 220 -2.95 -8.53 12.18
C TRP A 220 -3.06 -9.71 11.22
N LEU A 221 -1.95 -10.37 10.87
CA LEU A 221 -1.92 -11.41 9.83
C LEU A 221 -2.93 -12.53 10.11
N PRO A 222 -3.04 -13.09 11.32
CA PRO A 222 -3.96 -14.19 11.55
C PRO A 222 -5.42 -13.82 11.33
N LYS A 223 -5.78 -12.56 11.62
CA LYS A 223 -7.11 -12.01 11.34
C LYS A 223 -7.30 -11.78 9.85
N TYR A 224 -6.29 -11.25 9.17
CA TYR A 224 -6.32 -10.94 7.74
C TYR A 224 -6.50 -12.19 6.88
N ILE A 225 -5.74 -13.26 7.15
CA ILE A 225 -5.79 -14.50 6.37
C ILE A 225 -6.75 -15.57 6.93
N ARG A 226 -7.32 -15.35 8.13
CA ARG A 226 -8.13 -16.34 8.87
C ARG A 226 -7.42 -17.70 8.98
N ASP A 227 -6.15 -17.65 9.34
CA ASP A 227 -5.26 -18.80 9.54
C ASP A 227 -4.08 -18.34 10.41
N GLN A 228 -3.47 -19.25 11.17
CA GLN A 228 -2.33 -18.92 12.01
C GLN A 228 -1.02 -19.14 11.24
N PRO A 229 0.01 -18.29 11.43
CA PRO A 229 1.34 -18.62 10.95
C PRO A 229 1.86 -19.90 11.63
N ASN A 230 2.72 -20.63 10.95
CA ASN A 230 3.43 -21.77 11.53
C ASN A 230 4.30 -21.33 12.72
N VAL A 231 4.62 -22.24 13.63
CA VAL A 231 5.52 -21.95 14.77
C VAL A 231 6.90 -21.52 14.24
N TYR A 232 7.48 -20.46 14.83
CA TYR A 232 8.82 -20.02 14.49
C TYR A 232 9.88 -20.97 15.07
N ASN A 233 10.68 -21.58 14.19
CA ASN A 233 11.72 -22.56 14.57
C ASN A 233 13.15 -21.96 14.58
N GLY A 234 13.25 -20.63 14.48
CA GLY A 234 14.53 -19.93 14.42
C GLY A 234 14.90 -19.44 13.02
N TYR A 235 15.94 -18.62 12.96
CA TYR A 235 16.44 -18.04 11.72
C TYR A 235 17.06 -19.11 10.80
N ILE A 236 16.66 -19.11 9.53
CA ILE A 236 17.11 -20.01 8.48
C ILE A 236 17.87 -19.19 7.42
N PRO A 237 19.23 -19.20 7.43
CA PRO A 237 20.03 -18.36 6.54
C PRO A 237 19.85 -18.62 5.04
N THR A 238 19.36 -19.79 4.67
CA THR A 238 19.16 -20.22 3.27
C THR A 238 17.78 -19.85 2.72
N THR A 239 16.86 -19.36 3.56
CA THR A 239 15.55 -18.90 3.11
C THR A 239 15.70 -17.61 2.32
N ASN A 240 15.07 -17.51 1.14
CA ASN A 240 15.00 -16.27 0.39
C ASN A 240 13.76 -15.46 0.83
N PRO A 241 13.93 -14.31 1.51
CA PRO A 241 12.84 -13.50 2.02
C PRO A 241 12.36 -12.43 1.03
N GLN A 242 12.94 -12.35 -0.18
CA GLN A 242 12.53 -11.38 -1.18
C GLN A 242 11.03 -11.48 -1.49
N ILE A 243 10.44 -10.32 -1.80
CA ILE A 243 9.03 -10.21 -2.12
C ILE A 243 8.75 -10.85 -3.48
N ALA A 244 7.99 -11.94 -3.48
CA ALA A 244 7.56 -12.60 -4.70
C ALA A 244 6.65 -11.68 -5.52
N HIS A 245 6.81 -11.68 -6.85
CA HIS A 245 5.97 -10.86 -7.74
C HIS A 245 4.48 -11.18 -7.58
N ILE A 246 4.11 -12.45 -7.45
CA ILE A 246 2.72 -12.87 -7.23
C ILE A 246 2.14 -12.34 -5.92
N PHE A 247 2.96 -12.19 -4.87
CA PHE A 247 2.53 -11.59 -3.61
C PHE A 247 2.21 -10.10 -3.78
N GLN A 248 3.12 -9.30 -4.32
CA GLN A 248 2.93 -7.85 -4.43
C GLN A 248 1.95 -7.41 -5.52
N SER A 249 1.89 -8.14 -6.64
CA SER A 249 1.11 -7.74 -7.82
C SER A 249 -0.24 -8.43 -7.91
N ALA A 250 -0.48 -9.48 -7.13
CA ALA A 250 -1.78 -10.12 -7.04
C ALA A 250 -2.27 -10.27 -5.60
N ALA A 251 -1.65 -11.14 -4.80
CA ALA A 251 -2.27 -11.60 -3.55
C ALA A 251 -2.47 -10.50 -2.50
N MET A 252 -1.47 -9.65 -2.23
CA MET A 252 -1.61 -8.53 -1.28
C MET A 252 -2.57 -7.43 -1.74
N ARG A 253 -2.97 -7.44 -3.02
CA ARG A 253 -3.98 -6.52 -3.55
C ARG A 253 -5.40 -6.98 -3.23
N PHE A 254 -5.56 -8.16 -2.63
CA PHE A 254 -6.80 -8.58 -1.98
C PHE A 254 -7.36 -7.47 -1.09
N GLY A 255 -6.49 -6.75 -0.35
CA GLY A 255 -6.91 -5.63 0.52
C GLY A 255 -7.78 -4.56 -0.14
N HIS A 256 -7.73 -4.39 -1.47
CA HIS A 256 -8.57 -3.41 -2.17
C HIS A 256 -10.07 -3.71 -2.11
N THR A 257 -10.50 -4.96 -1.88
CA THR A 257 -11.93 -5.29 -1.70
C THR A 257 -12.50 -4.74 -0.40
N MET A 258 -11.66 -4.58 0.63
CA MET A 258 -12.06 -4.11 1.96
C MET A 258 -12.09 -2.58 2.10
N VAL A 259 -11.60 -1.86 1.10
CA VAL A 259 -11.53 -0.39 1.17
C VAL A 259 -12.91 0.21 1.05
N THR A 260 -13.30 1.00 2.05
CA THR A 260 -14.57 1.71 2.09
C THR A 260 -14.57 2.96 1.22
N GLN A 261 -15.76 3.45 0.88
CA GLN A 261 -15.94 4.72 0.17
C GLN A 261 -15.41 5.93 0.96
N GLY A 262 -15.20 5.79 2.26
CA GLY A 262 -14.63 6.80 3.13
C GLY A 262 -14.68 6.36 4.58
N VAL A 263 -14.14 7.20 5.46
CA VAL A 263 -14.06 6.92 6.90
C VAL A 263 -14.73 8.02 7.69
N HIS A 264 -15.57 7.64 8.64
CA HIS A 264 -16.17 8.57 9.59
C HIS A 264 -15.12 9.08 10.59
N LEU A 265 -15.14 10.37 10.90
CA LEU A 265 -14.38 10.92 12.01
C LEU A 265 -15.28 10.89 13.25
N LYS A 266 -14.82 10.28 14.34
CA LYS A 266 -15.60 10.23 15.59
C LYS A 266 -15.07 11.22 16.62
N ASN A 267 -15.95 11.86 17.39
CA ASN A 267 -15.57 12.61 18.58
C ASN A 267 -15.61 11.72 19.83
N ARG A 268 -14.88 12.12 20.86
CA ARG A 268 -15.09 11.63 22.22
C ARG A 268 -16.44 12.16 22.70
N SER A 269 -17.36 11.28 23.08
CA SER A 269 -18.65 11.67 23.67
C SER A 269 -19.06 10.63 24.70
N ALA A 270 -19.50 11.10 25.86
CA ALA A 270 -20.04 10.26 26.93
C ALA A 270 -21.33 9.53 26.49
N ASP A 271 -22.05 10.07 25.51
CA ASP A 271 -23.31 9.51 24.99
C ASP A 271 -23.13 8.70 23.69
N GLY A 272 -21.88 8.53 23.24
CA GLY A 272 -21.53 7.65 22.13
C GLY A 272 -21.82 8.22 20.73
N CYS A 273 -20.76 8.29 19.92
CA CYS A 273 -20.82 8.28 18.45
C CYS A 273 -21.37 9.51 17.71
N ASP A 274 -21.06 10.74 18.13
CA ASP A 274 -21.21 11.88 17.21
C ASP A 274 -20.16 11.80 16.09
N SER A 275 -20.60 11.53 14.86
CA SER A 275 -19.75 11.58 13.68
C SER A 275 -19.46 13.04 13.32
N ASN A 276 -18.22 13.47 13.48
CA ASN A 276 -17.75 14.81 13.14
C ASN A 276 -17.21 14.86 11.70
N GLY A 277 -18.06 14.46 10.77
CA GLY A 277 -17.75 14.43 9.34
C GLY A 277 -17.32 13.07 8.80
N PHE A 278 -17.07 13.07 7.49
CA PHE A 278 -16.78 11.88 6.70
C PHE A 278 -15.73 12.21 5.65
N ALA A 279 -14.59 11.52 5.72
CA ALA A 279 -13.52 11.65 4.74
C ALA A 279 -13.76 10.67 3.60
N ARG A 280 -14.32 11.15 2.49
CA ARG A 280 -14.49 10.35 1.25
C ARG A 280 -13.12 9.96 0.68
N THR A 281 -12.93 8.70 0.35
CA THR A 281 -11.68 8.12 -0.16
C THR A 281 -11.20 8.83 -1.42
N CYS A 282 -12.04 8.93 -2.47
CA CYS A 282 -11.64 9.50 -3.76
C CYS A 282 -11.26 10.99 -3.73
N ASN A 283 -11.83 11.75 -2.78
CA ASN A 283 -11.58 13.19 -2.62
C ASN A 283 -10.37 13.48 -1.72
N SER A 284 -9.87 12.47 -1.00
CA SER A 284 -8.80 12.61 -0.02
C SER A 284 -7.43 12.17 -0.53
N PHE A 285 -7.37 11.59 -1.74
CA PHE A 285 -6.11 11.18 -2.35
C PHE A 285 -5.13 12.36 -2.47
N TRP A 286 -3.92 12.19 -1.93
CA TRP A 286 -2.84 13.17 -1.92
C TRP A 286 -3.18 14.53 -1.28
N ARG A 287 -4.26 14.59 -0.50
CA ARG A 287 -4.67 15.75 0.32
C ARG A 287 -4.77 15.40 1.81
N SER A 288 -4.13 14.30 2.19
CA SER A 288 -4.12 13.73 3.54
C SER A 288 -3.62 14.71 4.60
N HIS A 289 -2.58 15.48 4.30
CA HIS A 289 -1.96 16.41 5.24
C HIS A 289 -2.88 17.57 5.68
N GLU A 290 -3.82 18.00 4.83
CA GLU A 290 -4.78 19.08 5.16
C GLU A 290 -5.64 18.69 6.37
N TRP A 291 -6.04 17.42 6.47
CA TRP A 291 -6.87 16.93 7.57
C TRP A 291 -6.20 17.08 8.94
N PHE A 292 -4.89 16.85 9.03
CA PHE A 292 -4.17 16.88 10.31
C PHE A 292 -3.60 18.25 10.68
N LYS A 293 -3.35 19.11 9.68
CA LYS A 293 -2.89 20.48 9.90
C LYS A 293 -4.03 21.40 10.34
N ASN A 294 -5.22 21.19 9.78
CA ASN A 294 -6.38 22.03 10.09
C ASN A 294 -6.94 21.72 11.48
N ASP A 295 -6.85 20.47 11.93
CA ASP A 295 -7.28 20.07 13.28
C ASP A 295 -6.44 18.89 13.78
N THR A 296 -5.69 19.13 14.85
CA THR A 296 -4.79 18.13 15.43
C THR A 296 -5.53 17.01 16.17
N ALA A 297 -6.81 17.21 16.53
CA ALA A 297 -7.65 16.17 17.12
C ALA A 297 -8.01 15.08 16.10
N ASN A 298 -7.94 15.38 14.79
CA ASN A 298 -8.31 14.42 13.74
C ASN A 298 -7.49 13.13 13.77
N PHE A 299 -6.28 13.13 14.32
CA PHE A 299 -5.52 11.89 14.54
C PHE A 299 -6.30 10.87 15.37
N GLU A 300 -6.83 11.27 16.52
CA GLU A 300 -7.63 10.38 17.37
C GLU A 300 -9.00 10.10 16.76
N ARG A 301 -9.61 11.09 16.10
CA ARG A 301 -10.89 10.90 15.41
C ARG A 301 -10.84 9.87 14.30
N PHE A 302 -9.75 9.85 13.52
CA PHE A 302 -9.51 8.82 12.51
C PHE A 302 -9.24 7.46 13.14
N LEU A 303 -8.46 7.37 14.23
CA LEU A 303 -8.25 6.10 14.93
C LEU A 303 -9.57 5.49 15.43
N MET A 304 -10.44 6.29 16.05
CA MET A 304 -11.77 5.85 16.49
C MET A 304 -12.68 5.49 15.29
N GLY A 305 -12.61 6.26 14.21
CA GLY A 305 -13.34 6.00 12.97
C GLY A 305 -12.95 4.67 12.31
N LEU A 306 -11.65 4.49 12.06
CA LEU A 306 -11.06 3.31 11.42
C LEU A 306 -11.29 2.04 12.22
N SER A 307 -11.24 2.13 13.54
CA SER A 307 -11.49 0.98 14.42
C SER A 307 -12.98 0.64 14.48
N SER A 308 -13.86 1.64 14.60
CA SER A 308 -15.30 1.38 14.75
C SER A 308 -16.01 0.98 13.45
N GLN A 309 -15.53 1.45 12.31
CA GLN A 309 -16.20 1.25 11.02
C GLN A 309 -15.82 -0.10 10.43
N SER A 310 -16.82 -0.92 10.09
CA SER A 310 -16.58 -2.16 9.33
C SER A 310 -16.00 -1.84 7.95
N THR A 311 -15.08 -2.68 7.50
CA THR A 311 -14.59 -2.65 6.12
C THR A 311 -15.70 -3.02 5.14
N GLU A 312 -15.46 -2.77 3.85
CA GLU A 312 -16.27 -3.42 2.82
C GLU A 312 -16.13 -4.93 2.89
N LYS A 313 -17.11 -5.62 2.34
CA LYS A 313 -17.15 -7.07 2.29
C LYS A 313 -15.96 -7.60 1.50
N GLU A 314 -15.35 -8.66 1.99
CA GLU A 314 -14.36 -9.41 1.25
C GLU A 314 -15.04 -10.21 0.12
N ASP A 315 -15.02 -9.66 -1.10
CA ASP A 315 -15.61 -10.30 -2.28
C ASP A 315 -14.89 -9.90 -3.59
N SER A 316 -15.54 -10.15 -4.74
CA SER A 316 -14.99 -9.83 -6.06
C SER A 316 -15.24 -8.40 -6.52
N LYS A 317 -15.66 -7.50 -5.62
CA LYS A 317 -15.96 -6.10 -5.91
C LYS A 317 -15.03 -5.18 -5.13
N ILE A 318 -14.89 -3.97 -5.68
CA ILE A 318 -14.26 -2.85 -5.00
C ILE A 318 -15.17 -1.63 -5.18
N VAL A 319 -15.07 -0.66 -4.28
CA VAL A 319 -15.87 0.57 -4.32
C VAL A 319 -15.55 1.45 -5.54
N GLU A 320 -16.51 2.29 -5.94
CA GLU A 320 -16.35 3.24 -7.05
C GLU A 320 -15.18 4.22 -6.84
N ASP A 321 -14.87 4.57 -5.59
CA ASP A 321 -13.72 5.40 -5.24
C ASP A 321 -12.39 4.85 -5.75
N LEU A 322 -12.31 3.52 -5.91
CA LEU A 322 -11.15 2.83 -6.46
C LEU A 322 -11.37 2.39 -7.91
N ARG A 323 -12.57 1.94 -8.28
CA ARG A 323 -12.86 1.44 -9.63
C ARG A 323 -13.04 2.56 -10.67
N GLY A 324 -13.62 3.68 -10.30
CA GLY A 324 -13.87 4.80 -11.21
C GLY A 324 -13.05 6.05 -10.88
N SER A 325 -12.68 6.22 -9.61
CA SER A 325 -12.12 7.48 -9.11
C SER A 325 -10.75 7.34 -8.43
N LEU A 326 -10.00 6.26 -8.67
CA LEU A 326 -8.61 6.17 -8.21
C LEU A 326 -7.80 7.30 -8.85
N PHE A 327 -6.86 7.90 -8.13
CA PHE A 327 -5.97 8.91 -8.71
C PHE A 327 -5.21 8.39 -9.95
N GLY A 328 -5.09 9.26 -10.95
CA GLY A 328 -4.31 9.02 -12.18
C GLY A 328 -3.07 9.91 -12.28
N PRO A 329 -1.92 9.39 -12.74
CA PRO A 329 -0.83 10.17 -13.28
C PRO A 329 -1.16 10.60 -14.72
N LEU A 330 -0.31 11.44 -15.31
CA LEU A 330 -0.34 11.78 -16.74
C LEU A 330 -1.59 12.56 -17.17
N GLU A 331 -2.28 12.05 -18.18
CA GLU A 331 -3.33 12.75 -18.94
C GLU A 331 -4.70 12.67 -18.24
N PHE A 332 -4.88 11.73 -17.32
CA PHE A 332 -6.15 11.49 -16.64
C PHE A 332 -6.01 11.73 -15.13
N SER A 333 -6.96 12.49 -14.58
CA SER A 333 -7.06 12.70 -13.13
C SER A 333 -7.49 11.43 -12.39
N ARG A 334 -8.18 10.50 -13.07
CA ARG A 334 -8.80 9.30 -12.52
C ARG A 334 -8.49 8.04 -13.33
N ARG A 335 -8.48 6.87 -12.68
CA ARG A 335 -8.25 5.55 -13.29
C ARG A 335 -9.06 4.45 -12.60
N ASP A 336 -9.10 3.27 -13.21
CA ASP A 336 -9.68 2.05 -12.65
C ASP A 336 -8.62 1.17 -11.98
N LEU A 337 -8.71 1.00 -10.66
CA LEU A 337 -7.77 0.19 -9.90
C LEU A 337 -7.83 -1.30 -10.24
N MET A 338 -9.01 -1.85 -10.59
CA MET A 338 -9.12 -3.26 -11.00
C MET A 338 -8.37 -3.49 -12.29
N ALA A 339 -8.57 -2.60 -13.28
CA ALA A 339 -7.85 -2.65 -14.56
C ALA A 339 -6.33 -2.53 -14.35
N ILE A 340 -5.89 -1.62 -13.48
CA ILE A 340 -4.47 -1.44 -13.13
C ILE A 340 -3.89 -2.71 -12.47
N ASN A 341 -4.63 -3.39 -11.60
CA ASN A 341 -4.12 -4.60 -10.95
C ASN A 341 -3.91 -5.73 -11.96
N ILE A 342 -4.86 -5.92 -12.88
CA ILE A 342 -4.73 -6.88 -13.99
C ILE A 342 -3.53 -6.50 -14.87
N GLN A 343 -3.45 -5.24 -15.29
CA GLN A 343 -2.38 -4.79 -16.18
C GLN A 343 -0.99 -4.84 -15.51
N ARG A 344 -0.91 -4.55 -14.20
CA ARG A 344 0.32 -4.68 -13.41
C ARG A 344 0.76 -6.13 -13.26
N ALA A 345 -0.18 -7.06 -13.10
CA ALA A 345 0.14 -8.49 -13.08
C ALA A 345 0.72 -8.96 -14.42
N ARG A 346 0.13 -8.51 -15.55
CA ARG A 346 0.63 -8.80 -16.90
C ARG A 346 1.99 -8.17 -17.17
N ASP A 347 2.17 -6.91 -16.78
CA ASP A 347 3.44 -6.17 -16.86
C ASP A 347 4.56 -6.94 -16.14
N HIS A 348 4.28 -7.44 -14.93
CA HIS A 348 5.23 -8.21 -14.13
C HIS A 348 5.39 -9.67 -14.59
N GLY A 349 4.72 -10.09 -15.66
CA GLY A 349 4.81 -11.46 -16.18
C GLY A 349 4.31 -12.52 -15.20
N LEU A 350 3.28 -12.21 -14.40
CA LEU A 350 2.70 -13.20 -13.49
C LEU A 350 2.13 -14.39 -14.26
N PRO A 351 2.19 -15.61 -13.68
CA PRO A 351 1.57 -16.78 -14.28
C PRO A 351 0.04 -16.63 -14.37
N ASP A 352 -0.58 -17.45 -15.20
CA ASP A 352 -2.03 -17.63 -15.17
C ASP A 352 -2.47 -18.27 -13.84
N TYR A 353 -3.77 -18.15 -13.56
CA TYR A 353 -4.39 -18.63 -12.34
C TYR A 353 -4.15 -20.13 -12.08
N ASN A 354 -4.29 -21.00 -13.09
CA ASN A 354 -4.12 -22.45 -12.92
C ASN A 354 -2.66 -22.82 -12.69
N THR A 355 -1.73 -22.19 -13.39
CA THR A 355 -0.30 -22.36 -13.16
C THR A 355 0.10 -21.93 -11.75
N ALA A 356 -0.47 -20.82 -11.24
CA ALA A 356 -0.29 -20.43 -9.85
C ALA A 356 -0.86 -21.47 -8.87
N ARG A 357 -2.07 -21.98 -9.10
CA ARG A 357 -2.66 -23.04 -8.26
C ARG A 357 -1.79 -24.28 -8.20
N ARG A 358 -1.34 -24.79 -9.35
CA ARG A 358 -0.42 -25.94 -9.43
C ARG A 358 0.86 -25.70 -8.64
N HIS A 359 1.46 -24.51 -8.76
CA HIS A 359 2.69 -24.16 -8.03
C HIS A 359 2.50 -24.21 -6.51
N TYR A 360 1.36 -23.73 -6.00
CA TYR A 360 1.03 -23.77 -4.57
C TYR A 360 0.35 -25.08 -4.12
N GLY A 361 0.42 -26.14 -4.94
CA GLY A 361 -0.13 -27.46 -4.61
C GLY A 361 -1.66 -27.52 -4.53
N LEU A 362 -2.35 -26.59 -5.19
CA LEU A 362 -3.81 -26.53 -5.26
C LEU A 362 -4.32 -27.16 -6.56
N GLU A 363 -5.48 -27.81 -6.49
CA GLU A 363 -6.12 -28.43 -7.65
C GLU A 363 -6.49 -27.37 -8.70
N PRO A 364 -6.04 -27.48 -9.97
CA PRO A 364 -6.38 -26.52 -11.01
C PRO A 364 -7.82 -26.66 -11.48
N LEU A 365 -8.36 -25.63 -12.13
CA LEU A 365 -9.67 -25.71 -12.75
C LEU A 365 -9.60 -26.43 -14.11
N ILE A 366 -10.55 -27.31 -14.39
CA ILE A 366 -10.74 -27.91 -15.73
C ILE A 366 -11.71 -27.12 -16.62
N SER A 367 -12.58 -26.32 -16.02
CA SER A 367 -13.52 -25.43 -16.71
C SER A 367 -13.87 -24.23 -15.83
N LEU A 368 -14.43 -23.19 -16.43
CA LEU A 368 -14.96 -22.00 -15.76
C LEU A 368 -16.43 -22.17 -15.34
N ASP A 369 -16.94 -23.40 -15.34
CA ASP A 369 -18.26 -23.73 -14.83
C ASP A 369 -18.38 -23.35 -13.33
N PRO A 370 -19.43 -22.60 -12.93
CA PRO A 370 -19.59 -22.17 -11.55
C PRO A 370 -19.68 -23.31 -10.53
N ALA A 371 -20.33 -24.44 -10.86
CA ALA A 371 -20.43 -25.57 -9.93
C ALA A 371 -19.06 -26.24 -9.75
N HIS A 372 -18.31 -26.38 -10.84
CA HIS A 372 -16.95 -26.87 -10.80
C HIS A 372 -16.03 -25.94 -9.98
N PHE A 373 -16.05 -24.63 -10.25
CA PHE A 373 -15.27 -23.64 -9.52
C PHE A 373 -15.51 -23.71 -8.00
N LYS A 374 -16.77 -23.75 -7.58
CA LYS A 374 -17.16 -23.85 -6.17
C LYS A 374 -16.60 -25.11 -5.52
N LYS A 375 -16.72 -26.26 -6.19
CA LYS A 375 -16.23 -27.55 -5.68
C LYS A 375 -14.72 -27.51 -5.41
N ILE A 376 -13.94 -26.89 -6.29
CA ILE A 376 -12.48 -26.84 -6.18
C ILE A 376 -12.01 -25.80 -5.16
N THR A 377 -12.67 -24.65 -5.10
CA THR A 377 -12.19 -23.48 -4.34
C THR A 377 -12.85 -23.35 -2.97
N ASN A 378 -13.92 -24.09 -2.69
CA ASN A 378 -14.81 -23.86 -1.55
C ASN A 378 -15.31 -22.40 -1.47
N ALA A 379 -15.37 -21.70 -2.62
CA ALA A 379 -15.90 -20.35 -2.70
C ALA A 379 -17.41 -20.36 -2.37
N PRO A 380 -17.92 -19.32 -1.67
CA PRO A 380 -19.30 -19.26 -1.25
C PRO A 380 -20.25 -19.13 -2.43
N ASP A 381 -21.49 -19.63 -2.27
CA ASP A 381 -22.56 -19.43 -3.25
C ASP A 381 -23.11 -18.01 -3.16
N VAL A 382 -22.42 -17.07 -3.80
CA VAL A 382 -22.85 -15.68 -3.90
C VAL A 382 -23.07 -15.34 -5.37
N VAL A 383 -24.25 -14.84 -5.69
CA VAL A 383 -24.71 -14.41 -7.03
C VAL A 383 -23.63 -13.69 -7.87
N PRO A 384 -22.79 -12.79 -7.33
CA PRO A 384 -21.77 -12.11 -8.12
C PRO A 384 -20.70 -13.02 -8.72
N VAL A 385 -20.33 -14.12 -8.07
CA VAL A 385 -19.24 -14.99 -8.55
C VAL A 385 -19.69 -15.78 -9.78
N THR A 386 -20.91 -16.34 -9.75
CA THR A 386 -21.51 -17.05 -10.88
C THR A 386 -21.57 -16.15 -12.12
N GLU A 387 -22.05 -14.92 -11.97
CA GLU A 387 -22.13 -13.96 -13.09
C GLU A 387 -20.76 -13.63 -13.68
N VAL A 388 -19.74 -13.46 -12.83
CA VAL A 388 -18.38 -13.18 -13.29
C VAL A 388 -17.78 -14.40 -13.97
N LEU A 389 -17.98 -15.61 -13.45
CA LEU A 389 -17.51 -16.85 -14.06
C LEU A 389 -18.11 -17.07 -15.44
N GLU A 390 -19.42 -16.83 -15.63
CA GLU A 390 -20.05 -16.90 -16.95
C GLU A 390 -19.47 -15.85 -17.93
N LYS A 391 -19.17 -14.64 -17.45
CA LYS A 391 -18.48 -13.62 -18.28
C LYS A 391 -17.07 -14.05 -18.65
N LEU A 392 -16.31 -14.61 -17.71
CA LEU A 392 -14.96 -15.13 -17.97
C LEU A 392 -14.98 -16.33 -18.90
N LYS A 393 -15.97 -17.22 -18.75
CA LYS A 393 -16.21 -18.36 -19.64
C LYS A 393 -16.40 -17.90 -21.07
N ASN A 394 -17.23 -16.88 -21.29
CA ASN A 394 -17.40 -16.29 -22.62
C ASN A 394 -16.14 -15.57 -23.12
N LEU A 395 -15.44 -14.83 -22.24
CA LEU A 395 -14.25 -14.07 -22.61
C LEU A 395 -13.06 -14.95 -22.99
N TYR A 396 -12.88 -16.06 -22.28
CA TYR A 396 -11.72 -16.96 -22.44
C TYR A 396 -12.05 -18.26 -23.17
N ASN A 397 -13.25 -18.38 -23.76
CA ASN A 397 -13.75 -19.59 -24.43
C ASN A 397 -13.66 -20.83 -23.52
N ASP A 398 -14.14 -20.68 -22.28
CA ASP A 398 -14.12 -21.69 -21.22
C ASP A 398 -12.73 -22.26 -20.89
N ASN A 399 -11.67 -21.48 -21.18
CA ASN A 399 -10.30 -21.90 -20.90
C ASN A 399 -9.77 -21.26 -19.59
N PRO A 400 -9.70 -22.01 -18.48
CA PRO A 400 -9.22 -21.49 -17.20
C PRO A 400 -7.72 -21.15 -17.18
N ASP A 401 -6.90 -21.71 -18.07
CA ASP A 401 -5.46 -21.42 -18.16
C ASP A 401 -5.18 -20.02 -18.77
N LYS A 402 -6.22 -19.27 -19.15
CA LYS A 402 -6.10 -17.88 -19.62
C LYS A 402 -6.50 -16.83 -18.57
N VAL A 403 -7.01 -17.26 -17.42
CA VAL A 403 -7.48 -16.36 -16.36
C VAL A 403 -6.28 -15.69 -15.69
N ASP A 404 -6.29 -14.36 -15.65
CA ASP A 404 -5.29 -13.59 -14.91
C ASP A 404 -5.33 -13.98 -13.42
N VAL A 405 -4.17 -14.26 -12.82
CA VAL A 405 -4.08 -14.74 -11.42
C VAL A 405 -4.73 -13.79 -10.41
N TRP A 406 -4.70 -12.48 -10.66
CA TRP A 406 -5.37 -11.52 -9.79
C TRP A 406 -6.89 -11.70 -9.80
N ALA A 407 -7.49 -11.85 -10.98
CA ALA A 407 -8.93 -12.05 -11.13
C ALA A 407 -9.38 -13.40 -10.56
N GLY A 408 -8.67 -14.49 -10.90
CA GLY A 408 -9.00 -15.82 -10.39
C GLY A 408 -8.85 -15.93 -8.87
N GLY A 409 -7.77 -15.39 -8.30
CA GLY A 409 -7.56 -15.40 -6.85
C GLY A 409 -8.58 -14.54 -6.09
N LEU A 410 -9.05 -13.44 -6.68
CA LEU A 410 -10.11 -12.62 -6.09
C LEU A 410 -11.48 -13.33 -6.09
N LEU A 411 -11.77 -14.15 -7.10
CA LEU A 411 -13.02 -14.94 -7.15
C LEU A 411 -13.10 -16.05 -6.11
N GLU A 412 -11.97 -16.50 -5.56
CA GLU A 412 -11.94 -17.45 -4.45
C GLU A 412 -12.28 -16.81 -3.08
N THR A 413 -12.39 -15.48 -3.03
CA THR A 413 -12.56 -14.73 -1.78
C THR A 413 -13.85 -15.11 -1.04
N ASN A 414 -13.74 -15.20 0.28
CA ASN A 414 -14.86 -15.42 1.20
C ASN A 414 -14.66 -14.55 2.45
N LYS A 415 -14.83 -15.07 3.68
CA LYS A 415 -14.57 -14.40 4.97
C LYS A 415 -13.09 -14.00 5.22
N GLY A 416 -12.31 -13.87 4.16
CA GLY A 416 -10.86 -13.69 4.08
C GLY A 416 -10.38 -14.04 2.66
N PRO A 417 -9.06 -13.97 2.40
CA PRO A 417 -8.52 -14.32 1.10
C PRO A 417 -8.84 -15.78 0.76
N GLY A 418 -9.09 -16.04 -0.52
CA GLY A 418 -9.29 -17.38 -1.06
C GLY A 418 -8.08 -18.30 -0.87
N GLN A 419 -8.22 -19.59 -1.16
CA GLN A 419 -7.18 -20.60 -0.91
C GLN A 419 -5.83 -20.22 -1.50
N LEU A 420 -5.81 -19.77 -2.76
CA LEU A 420 -4.58 -19.37 -3.46
C LEU A 420 -3.90 -18.18 -2.78
N PHE A 421 -4.63 -17.07 -2.62
CA PHE A 421 -4.05 -15.86 -2.01
C PHE A 421 -3.67 -16.07 -0.56
N LYS A 422 -4.44 -16.85 0.21
CA LYS A 422 -4.07 -17.24 1.57
C LYS A 422 -2.71 -17.94 1.60
N ARG A 423 -2.47 -18.89 0.68
CA ARG A 423 -1.18 -19.60 0.58
C ARG A 423 -0.03 -18.69 0.20
N VAL A 424 -0.23 -17.83 -0.81
CA VAL A 424 0.78 -16.85 -1.25
C VAL A 424 1.14 -15.89 -0.12
N ILE A 425 0.15 -15.34 0.58
CA ILE A 425 0.36 -14.36 1.65
C ILE A 425 1.08 -15.02 2.83
N LYS A 426 0.60 -16.19 3.28
CA LYS A 426 1.22 -16.93 4.39
C LYS A 426 2.66 -17.32 4.08
N ASP A 427 2.93 -17.89 2.90
CA ASP A 427 4.29 -18.24 2.45
C ASP A 427 5.23 -17.03 2.51
N GLN A 428 4.82 -15.89 1.96
CA GLN A 428 5.67 -14.71 1.91
C GLN A 428 6.00 -14.18 3.31
N PHE A 429 5.02 -14.09 4.21
CA PHE A 429 5.27 -13.61 5.58
C PHE A 429 6.15 -14.59 6.37
N GLU A 430 5.96 -15.89 6.20
CA GLU A 430 6.81 -16.90 6.83
C GLU A 430 8.25 -16.86 6.29
N ARG A 431 8.45 -16.68 4.96
CA ARG A 431 9.79 -16.51 4.40
C ARG A 431 10.48 -15.24 4.88
N ILE A 432 9.75 -14.12 5.02
CA ILE A 432 10.29 -12.89 5.60
C ILE A 432 10.75 -13.14 7.03
N ARG A 433 9.89 -13.74 7.87
CA ARG A 433 10.21 -14.07 9.26
C ARG A 433 11.43 -14.99 9.38
N ASP A 434 11.41 -16.09 8.64
CA ASP A 434 12.39 -17.16 8.78
C ASP A 434 13.74 -16.76 8.15
N GLY A 435 13.72 -15.91 7.13
CA GLY A 435 14.91 -15.35 6.46
C GLY A 435 15.45 -14.05 7.07
N ASP A 436 14.79 -13.47 8.08
CA ASP A 436 15.26 -12.24 8.73
C ASP A 436 16.18 -12.53 9.92
N ARG A 437 17.47 -12.19 9.76
CA ARG A 437 18.47 -12.29 10.83
C ARG A 437 18.14 -11.38 12.02
N PHE A 438 17.44 -10.27 11.78
CA PHE A 438 17.01 -9.28 12.77
C PHE A 438 15.59 -9.52 13.29
N TRP A 439 14.97 -10.67 12.95
CA TRP A 439 13.68 -11.04 13.51
C TRP A 439 13.74 -11.03 15.05
N PHE A 440 12.79 -10.35 15.70
CA PHE A 440 12.86 -10.13 17.15
C PHE A 440 12.92 -11.43 17.98
N GLU A 441 12.39 -12.54 17.47
CA GLU A 441 12.46 -13.84 18.17
C GLU A 441 13.77 -14.59 17.96
N ASN A 442 14.64 -14.13 17.06
CA ASN A 442 15.92 -14.79 16.80
C ASN A 442 16.83 -14.67 18.03
N ASN A 443 16.93 -15.74 18.81
CA ASN A 443 17.74 -15.80 20.02
C ASN A 443 19.25 -15.61 19.76
N LYS A 444 19.73 -15.94 18.55
CA LYS A 444 21.15 -15.77 18.17
C LYS A 444 21.52 -14.31 17.89
N SER A 445 20.53 -13.43 17.72
CA SER A 445 20.76 -12.01 17.48
C SER A 445 21.20 -11.24 18.73
N ASN A 446 20.93 -11.78 19.93
CA ASN A 446 21.12 -11.13 21.23
C ASN A 446 20.51 -9.72 21.35
N MET A 447 19.49 -9.40 20.54
CA MET A 447 18.84 -8.08 20.55
C MET A 447 17.89 -7.86 21.72
N PHE A 448 17.28 -8.96 22.19
CA PHE A 448 16.27 -8.98 23.25
C PHE A 448 16.51 -10.16 24.18
N SER A 449 16.11 -10.04 25.45
CA SER A 449 16.06 -11.14 26.42
C SER A 449 14.90 -12.11 26.11
N ALA A 450 14.82 -13.23 26.83
CA ALA A 450 13.70 -14.16 26.68
C ALA A 450 12.37 -13.54 27.12
N GLU A 451 12.40 -12.77 28.21
CA GLU A 451 11.26 -12.06 28.78
C GLU A 451 10.78 -10.95 27.83
N GLU A 452 11.72 -10.19 27.25
CA GLU A 452 11.40 -9.15 26.26
C GLU A 452 10.76 -9.72 25.01
N ARG A 453 11.28 -10.85 24.49
CA ARG A 453 10.65 -11.56 23.36
C ARG A 453 9.24 -12.01 23.69
N GLN A 454 9.02 -12.57 24.88
CA GLN A 454 7.69 -13.03 25.29
C GLN A 454 6.70 -11.87 25.41
N ARG A 455 7.15 -10.72 25.92
CA ARG A 455 6.35 -9.50 25.98
C ARG A 455 6.03 -8.97 24.58
N LEU A 456 7.01 -8.92 23.66
CA LEU A 456 6.81 -8.47 22.29
C LEU A 456 5.75 -9.29 21.55
N LYS A 457 5.72 -10.62 21.74
CA LYS A 457 4.69 -11.51 21.16
C LYS A 457 3.26 -11.18 21.58
N GLN A 458 3.10 -10.56 22.75
CA GLN A 458 1.79 -10.23 23.31
C GLN A 458 1.30 -8.84 22.90
N VAL A 459 2.16 -8.02 22.27
CA VAL A 459 1.79 -6.66 21.89
C VAL A 459 0.68 -6.67 20.84
N LYS A 460 -0.32 -5.83 21.08
CA LYS A 460 -1.49 -5.60 20.24
C LYS A 460 -1.47 -4.18 19.69
N ILE A 461 -2.18 -3.95 18.59
CA ILE A 461 -2.30 -2.59 18.02
C ILE A 461 -2.87 -1.58 19.03
N ILE A 462 -3.76 -2.03 19.93
CA ILE A 462 -4.34 -1.18 20.97
C ILE A 462 -3.28 -0.65 21.94
N ASP A 463 -2.24 -1.43 22.26
CA ASP A 463 -1.17 -0.99 23.17
C ASP A 463 -0.42 0.23 22.61
N LEU A 464 -0.16 0.24 21.30
CA LEU A 464 0.48 1.36 20.62
C LEU A 464 -0.44 2.58 20.62
N VAL A 465 -1.73 2.39 20.32
CA VAL A 465 -2.73 3.46 20.30
C VAL A 465 -2.83 4.12 21.67
N LEU A 466 -3.02 3.35 22.73
CA LEU A 466 -3.15 3.86 24.11
C LEU A 466 -1.85 4.52 24.61
N SER A 467 -0.69 4.11 24.11
CA SER A 467 0.59 4.70 24.51
C SER A 467 0.83 6.11 23.94
N VAL A 468 0.10 6.50 22.88
CA VAL A 468 0.35 7.75 22.14
C VAL A 468 -0.88 8.64 21.94
N THR A 469 -1.98 8.26 22.58
CA THR A 469 -3.25 8.98 22.59
C THR A 469 -3.75 9.06 24.03
N ASN A 470 -4.80 9.85 24.27
CA ASN A 470 -5.51 9.81 25.55
C ASN A 470 -6.82 9.01 25.44
N LEU A 471 -6.92 8.08 24.49
CA LEU A 471 -8.14 7.29 24.28
C LEU A 471 -8.31 6.28 25.40
N ILE A 472 -9.56 6.00 25.78
CA ILE A 472 -9.90 5.02 26.81
C ILE A 472 -10.50 3.77 26.14
N VAL A 473 -9.96 2.60 26.50
CA VAL A 473 -10.44 1.32 25.96
C VAL A 473 -11.86 1.03 26.45
N ASN A 474 -12.70 0.49 25.56
CA ASN A 474 -14.13 0.22 25.76
C ASN A 474 -15.03 1.46 25.97
N GLU A 475 -14.45 2.67 25.98
CA GLU A 475 -15.19 3.93 25.96
C GLU A 475 -15.03 4.62 24.59
N ASP A 476 -13.78 4.92 24.21
CA ASP A 476 -13.46 5.61 22.95
C ASP A 476 -13.10 4.63 21.80
N ILE A 477 -12.45 3.51 22.14
CA ILE A 477 -11.93 2.53 21.18
C ILE A 477 -12.08 1.11 21.73
N GLN A 478 -12.39 0.13 20.87
CA GLN A 478 -12.54 -1.26 21.32
C GLN A 478 -11.20 -1.94 21.67
N ALA A 479 -11.29 -3.00 22.48
CA ALA A 479 -10.12 -3.79 22.89
C ALA A 479 -9.35 -4.43 21.72
N ASP A 480 -10.04 -4.81 20.64
CA ASP A 480 -9.40 -5.29 19.40
C ASP A 480 -9.77 -4.40 18.21
N PRO A 481 -8.97 -3.37 17.91
CA PRO A 481 -9.25 -2.41 16.84
C PRO A 481 -9.33 -3.02 15.42
N PHE A 482 -8.90 -4.27 15.22
CA PHE A 482 -9.02 -4.94 13.93
C PHE A 482 -10.36 -5.64 13.72
N LEU A 483 -11.18 -5.76 14.76
CA LEU A 483 -12.50 -6.37 14.70
C LEU A 483 -13.54 -5.32 15.06
N ALA A 484 -14.53 -5.13 14.18
CA ALA A 484 -15.66 -4.27 14.47
C ALA A 484 -16.50 -4.90 15.60
N VAL A 485 -16.95 -4.08 16.55
CA VAL A 485 -17.83 -4.54 17.63
C VAL A 485 -19.20 -4.86 17.03
N ASN A 486 -19.56 -6.14 16.98
CA ASN A 486 -20.86 -6.57 16.51
C ASN A 486 -21.88 -6.32 17.62
N LYS A 487 -22.91 -5.50 17.37
CA LYS A 487 -24.03 -5.34 18.31
C LYS A 487 -24.79 -6.64 18.60
N LYS A 488 -24.64 -7.67 17.75
CA LYS A 488 -25.29 -8.98 17.89
C LYS A 488 -24.56 -9.98 18.78
N ASP A 489 -23.34 -9.68 19.23
CA ASP A 489 -22.62 -10.57 20.17
C ASP A 489 -22.91 -10.21 21.64
N ASN A 490 -23.79 -9.22 21.88
CA ASN A 490 -24.27 -8.76 23.19
C ASN A 490 -25.79 -8.95 23.40
N GLU A 491 -26.45 -9.70 22.50
CA GLU A 491 -27.82 -10.26 22.67
C GLU A 491 -27.75 -11.78 22.52
#